data_AF-A0AAP0SGE6-F1
#
_entry.id   AF-A0AAP0SGE6-F1
#
_cell.length_a   1.000
_cell.length_b   1.000
_cell.length_c   1.000
_cell.angle_alpha   90.00
_cell.angle_beta   90.00
_cell.angle_gamma   90.00
#
_symmetry.space_group_name_H-M   'P 1'
#
loop_
_entity.id
_entity.type
_entity.pdbx_description
1 polymer ?
#
loop_
_entity_poly.entity_id
_entity_poly.type
_entity_poly.pdbx_seq_one_letter_code
_entity_poly.pdbx_strand_id
1 'polypeptide(L)'
;MCLIVFAWRPGHAQPLIVAANRDEFYARPSRVLGAWEDAPGVYAGRDLEAGGTWLGVGPNGRFAALTNIRDPHQPQGARSRGELVAAFLRGELGVEAYLDQVASRSQQYSGFNLLVADNAQLGYLNARQPTPQVLGEGVYGVSNAGLDTPWPKLLKARAGLQQHLADPQPERLLELLGDNLPAADSELPETGVGLGTERLLSSVFIASQNYGTRASTVLIVEADGRRRLLERSFGPLGGHLGEVCLQV
;
A
#
# COMPACT_ATOMS: atom_id res chain seq x y z
N MET A 1 -6.13 -2.04 -7.88
CA MET A 1 -5.99 -3.22 -6.97
C MET A 1 -4.62 -3.11 -6.39
N CYS A 2 -4.42 -3.38 -5.12
CA CYS A 2 -3.13 -3.12 -4.49
C CYS A 2 -2.81 -4.27 -3.57
N LEU A 3 -1.53 -4.42 -3.24
CA LEU A 3 -1.04 -5.36 -2.26
C LEU A 3 0.00 -4.64 -1.40
N ILE A 4 -0.10 -4.80 -0.09
CA ILE A 4 0.89 -4.30 0.86
C ILE A 4 1.14 -5.45 1.83
N VAL A 5 2.39 -5.86 1.98
CA VAL A 5 2.84 -6.72 3.07
C VAL A 5 3.84 -5.95 3.90
N PHE A 6 3.72 -6.05 5.22
CA PHE A 6 4.57 -5.28 6.11
C PHE A 6 4.85 -6.00 7.42
N ALA A 7 6.00 -5.70 8.01
CA ALA A 7 6.34 -6.10 9.37
C ALA A 7 6.38 -4.85 10.24
N TRP A 8 5.63 -4.88 11.35
CA TRP A 8 5.62 -3.86 12.37
C TRP A 8 6.26 -4.42 13.64
N ARG A 9 7.36 -3.82 14.10
CA ARG A 9 8.22 -4.32 15.17
C ARG A 9 8.83 -3.14 15.95
N PRO A 10 8.04 -2.35 16.69
CA PRO A 10 8.48 -1.06 17.27
C PRO A 10 9.74 -1.13 18.15
N GLY A 11 10.03 -2.28 18.77
CA GLY A 11 11.25 -2.51 19.55
C GLY A 11 12.47 -3.06 18.78
N HIS A 12 12.36 -3.25 17.46
CA HIS A 12 13.42 -3.83 16.63
C HIS A 12 14.31 -2.76 16.00
N ALA A 13 15.54 -3.12 15.60
CA ALA A 13 16.45 -2.23 14.87
C ALA A 13 15.87 -1.69 13.55
N GLN A 14 14.86 -2.39 13.03
CA GLN A 14 14.10 -2.03 11.83
C GLN A 14 12.60 -2.09 12.15
N PRO A 15 12.03 -1.02 12.71
CA PRO A 15 10.67 -1.02 13.24
C PRO A 15 9.58 -1.26 12.20
N LEU A 16 9.81 -0.84 10.96
CA LEU A 16 8.85 -0.98 9.88
C LEU A 16 9.56 -1.42 8.60
N ILE A 17 9.09 -2.52 8.01
CA ILE A 17 9.46 -2.96 6.67
C ILE A 17 8.18 -3.10 5.87
N VAL A 18 8.11 -2.52 4.68
CA VAL A 18 6.96 -2.58 3.79
C VAL A 18 7.43 -3.00 2.40
N ALA A 19 6.69 -3.92 1.78
CA ALA A 19 6.77 -4.23 0.36
C ALA A 19 5.37 -4.14 -0.24
N ALA A 20 5.19 -3.31 -1.27
CA ALA A 20 3.87 -2.97 -1.78
C ALA A 20 3.82 -2.84 -3.30
N ASN A 21 2.76 -3.37 -3.91
CA ASN A 21 2.40 -3.13 -5.30
C ASN A 21 1.15 -2.26 -5.40
N ARG A 22 1.25 -1.22 -6.23
CA ARG A 22 0.10 -0.44 -6.68
C ARG A 22 -0.30 -0.88 -8.07
N ASP A 23 -1.46 -1.51 -8.19
CA ASP A 23 -2.08 -1.83 -9.48
C ASP A 23 -3.15 -0.80 -9.83
N GLU A 24 -3.04 -0.22 -11.01
CA GLU A 24 -3.87 0.89 -11.47
C GLU A 24 -3.89 0.93 -13.01
N PHE A 25 -4.90 1.59 -13.58
CA PHE A 25 -4.91 1.91 -15.00
C PHE A 25 -3.68 2.73 -15.39
N TYR A 26 -2.98 2.34 -16.45
CA TYR A 26 -1.78 3.07 -16.92
C TYR A 26 -2.10 4.49 -17.37
N ALA A 27 -3.33 4.72 -17.86
CA ALA A 27 -3.80 6.02 -18.33
C ALA A 27 -3.96 7.06 -17.20
N ARG A 28 -4.08 6.66 -15.93
CA ARG A 28 -4.21 7.59 -14.79
C ARG A 28 -2.90 8.37 -14.62
N PRO A 29 -2.81 9.68 -14.84
CA PRO A 29 -1.56 10.41 -14.68
C PRO A 29 -1.09 10.37 -13.22
N SER A 30 0.20 10.10 -12.99
CA SER A 30 0.78 10.03 -11.66
C SER A 30 2.26 10.45 -11.72
N ARG A 31 2.73 11.16 -10.69
CA ARG A 31 4.16 11.36 -10.44
C ARG A 31 4.72 10.16 -9.69
N VAL A 32 5.93 9.75 -10.07
CA VAL A 32 6.72 8.75 -9.36
C VAL A 32 7.09 9.22 -7.96
N LEU A 33 7.54 8.31 -7.10
CA LEU A 33 8.10 8.61 -5.79
C LEU A 33 9.09 9.79 -5.83
N GLY A 34 8.89 10.76 -4.95
CA GLY A 34 9.75 11.93 -4.82
C GLY A 34 9.34 12.82 -3.65
N ALA A 35 10.15 13.84 -3.38
CA ALA A 35 9.82 14.89 -2.41
C ALA A 35 8.66 15.76 -2.95
N TRP A 36 7.73 16.13 -2.07
CA TRP A 36 6.65 17.06 -2.42
C TRP A 36 7.09 18.51 -2.19
N GLU A 37 7.01 19.33 -3.25
CA GLU A 37 7.38 20.75 -3.20
C GLU A 37 6.44 21.57 -2.30
N ASP A 38 5.15 21.22 -2.28
CA ASP A 38 4.09 21.88 -1.50
C ASP A 38 3.93 21.30 -0.08
N ALA A 39 4.76 20.33 0.31
CA ALA A 39 4.73 19.69 1.61
C ALA A 39 6.13 19.18 2.02
N PRO A 40 7.00 20.07 2.54
CA PRO A 40 8.35 19.70 2.95
C PRO A 40 8.38 18.51 3.91
N GLY A 41 9.27 17.55 3.64
CA GLY A 41 9.42 16.32 4.43
C GLY A 41 8.43 15.20 4.07
N VAL A 42 7.51 15.43 3.13
CA VAL A 42 6.67 14.37 2.54
C VAL A 42 7.37 13.79 1.32
N TYR A 43 7.53 12.46 1.31
CA TYR A 43 8.10 11.69 0.21
C TYR A 43 7.10 10.62 -0.21
N ALA A 44 6.53 10.78 -1.40
CA ALA A 44 5.49 9.91 -1.94
C ALA A 44 5.34 10.10 -3.46
N GLY A 45 4.83 9.09 -4.16
CA GLY A 45 4.24 9.32 -5.49
C GLY A 45 3.01 10.22 -5.37
N ARG A 46 2.53 10.79 -6.48
CA ARG A 46 1.35 11.70 -6.44
C ARG A 46 0.39 11.42 -7.58
N ASP A 47 -0.87 11.22 -7.23
CA ASP A 47 -1.97 11.18 -8.20
C ASP A 47 -2.18 12.58 -8.79
N LEU A 48 -2.07 12.70 -10.12
CA LEU A 48 -2.21 13.99 -10.79
C LEU A 48 -3.67 14.32 -11.14
N GLU A 49 -4.60 13.37 -11.02
CA GLU A 49 -6.03 13.64 -11.19
C GLU A 49 -6.64 14.19 -9.90
N ALA A 50 -6.40 13.52 -8.77
CA ALA A 50 -7.03 13.84 -7.49
C ALA A 50 -6.08 14.52 -6.48
N GLY A 51 -4.79 14.66 -6.78
CA GLY A 51 -3.80 15.36 -5.96
C GLY A 51 -3.30 14.63 -4.71
N GLY A 52 -3.83 13.44 -4.42
CA GLY A 52 -3.46 12.62 -3.26
C GLY A 52 -2.34 11.61 -3.52
N THR A 53 -2.18 10.64 -2.61
CA THR A 53 -1.24 9.53 -2.77
C THR A 53 -1.77 8.23 -2.16
N TRP A 54 -1.14 7.11 -2.46
CA TRP A 54 -1.51 5.78 -1.99
C TRP A 54 -0.55 5.24 -0.92
N LEU A 55 0.69 5.72 -0.89
CA LEU A 55 1.73 5.31 0.04
C LEU A 55 2.78 6.40 0.13
N GLY A 56 3.27 6.69 1.33
CA GLY A 56 4.38 7.61 1.52
C GLY A 56 4.85 7.71 2.97
N VAL A 57 5.88 8.52 3.16
CA VAL A 57 6.39 8.91 4.46
C VAL A 57 6.36 10.43 4.63
N GLY A 58 6.27 10.89 5.87
CA GLY A 58 6.19 12.31 6.24
C GLY A 58 7.14 12.66 7.39
N PRO A 59 7.09 13.89 7.90
CA PRO A 59 7.83 14.29 9.09
C PRO A 59 7.48 13.44 10.31
N ASN A 60 8.34 13.47 11.34
CA ASN A 60 8.09 12.83 12.65
C ASN A 60 7.78 11.33 12.57
N GLY A 61 8.45 10.61 11.66
CA GLY A 61 8.27 9.15 11.52
C GLY A 61 6.96 8.72 10.87
N ARG A 62 6.18 9.67 10.32
CA ARG A 62 4.89 9.36 9.71
C ARG A 62 5.04 8.42 8.52
N PHE A 63 4.22 7.39 8.50
CA PHE A 63 3.97 6.53 7.36
C PHE A 63 2.47 6.44 7.13
N ALA A 64 2.04 6.39 5.87
CA ALA A 64 0.65 6.05 5.56
C ALA A 64 0.57 5.32 4.24
N ALA A 65 -0.39 4.40 4.15
CA ALA A 65 -0.69 3.69 2.92
C ALA A 65 -2.16 3.30 2.82
N LEU A 66 -2.63 3.07 1.60
CA LEU A 66 -4.03 2.80 1.30
C LEU A 66 -4.18 1.74 0.21
N THR A 67 -5.15 0.85 0.42
CA THR A 67 -5.62 -0.08 -0.61
C THR A 67 -7.12 0.09 -0.81
N ASN A 68 -7.60 -0.01 -2.04
CA ASN A 68 -9.04 0.00 -2.32
C ASN A 68 -9.69 -1.32 -1.87
N ILE A 69 -10.90 -1.30 -1.34
CA ILE A 69 -11.69 -2.52 -1.15
C ILE A 69 -12.38 -2.87 -2.48
N ARG A 70 -12.31 -4.14 -2.89
CA ARG A 70 -12.96 -4.64 -4.11
C ARG A 70 -14.45 -4.79 -3.87
N ASP A 71 -15.22 -4.09 -4.68
CA ASP A 71 -16.68 -4.14 -4.66
C ASP A 71 -17.23 -3.68 -6.02
N PRO A 72 -17.69 -4.60 -6.88
CA PRO A 72 -18.27 -4.22 -8.17
C PRO A 72 -19.56 -3.39 -8.06
N HIS A 73 -20.25 -3.45 -6.92
CA HIS A 73 -21.55 -2.81 -6.71
C HIS A 73 -21.46 -1.53 -5.90
N GLN A 74 -20.26 -1.14 -5.49
CA GLN A 74 -20.07 0.04 -4.65
C GLN A 74 -20.25 1.34 -5.45
N PRO A 75 -21.04 2.30 -4.94
CA PRO A 75 -21.07 3.64 -5.49
C PRO A 75 -19.72 4.35 -5.33
N GLN A 76 -19.42 5.23 -6.28
CA GLN A 76 -18.26 6.10 -6.17
C GLN A 76 -18.45 7.09 -5.02
N GLY A 77 -17.45 7.20 -4.15
CA GLY A 77 -17.45 8.17 -3.07
C GLY A 77 -17.31 9.60 -3.61
N ALA A 78 -17.84 10.57 -2.87
CA ALA A 78 -17.75 11.99 -3.21
C ALA A 78 -16.31 12.52 -3.14
N ARG A 79 -15.42 11.83 -2.42
CA ARG A 79 -14.04 12.25 -2.18
C ARG A 79 -13.02 11.18 -2.58
N SER A 80 -11.83 11.63 -2.99
CA SER A 80 -10.74 10.74 -3.34
C SER A 80 -10.06 10.18 -2.09
N ARG A 81 -9.99 8.84 -2.00
CA ARG A 81 -9.29 8.13 -0.92
C ARG A 81 -7.83 8.55 -0.75
N GLY A 82 -7.15 8.91 -1.84
CA GLY A 82 -5.74 9.29 -1.78
C GLY A 82 -5.47 10.56 -0.97
N GLU A 83 -6.50 11.37 -0.71
CA GLU A 83 -6.36 12.53 0.17
C GLU A 83 -6.18 12.13 1.64
N LEU A 84 -6.66 10.96 2.06
CA LEU A 84 -6.50 10.45 3.42
C LEU A 84 -5.02 10.24 3.73
N VAL A 85 -4.32 9.52 2.87
CA VAL A 85 -2.87 9.29 2.99
C VAL A 85 -2.14 10.64 3.01
N ALA A 86 -2.44 11.51 2.04
CA ALA A 86 -1.78 12.81 1.94
C ALA A 86 -2.07 13.73 3.14
N ALA A 87 -3.28 13.68 3.72
CA ALA A 87 -3.65 14.46 4.90
C ALA A 87 -2.94 13.96 6.16
N PHE A 88 -2.77 12.65 6.33
CA PHE A 88 -1.98 12.12 7.45
C PHE A 88 -0.52 12.52 7.33
N LEU A 89 0.10 12.39 6.14
CA LEU A 89 1.52 12.69 5.95
C LEU A 89 1.86 14.17 6.18
N ARG A 90 0.91 15.08 5.91
CA ARG A 90 1.04 16.53 6.09
C ARG A 90 0.60 17.03 7.47
N GLY A 91 -0.18 16.22 8.18
CA GLY A 91 -0.82 16.63 9.44
C GLY A 91 0.05 16.39 10.66
N GLU A 92 -0.50 16.75 11.82
CA GLU A 92 0.15 16.59 13.12
C GLU A 92 -0.65 15.69 14.09
N LEU A 93 -1.89 15.33 13.72
CA LEU A 93 -2.73 14.44 14.54
C LEU A 93 -2.11 13.06 14.72
N GLY A 94 -2.04 12.58 15.96
CA GLY A 94 -1.60 11.22 16.27
C GLY A 94 -2.45 10.15 15.60
N VAL A 95 -1.92 8.93 15.52
CA VAL A 95 -2.53 7.80 14.79
C VAL A 95 -3.99 7.56 15.17
N GLU A 96 -4.30 7.38 16.44
CA GLU A 96 -5.67 7.08 16.91
C GLU A 96 -6.64 8.23 16.60
N ALA A 97 -6.29 9.45 16.99
CA ALA A 97 -7.12 10.64 16.75
C ALA A 97 -7.38 10.88 15.25
N TYR A 98 -6.39 10.61 14.40
CA TYR A 98 -6.56 10.70 12.96
C TYR A 98 -7.52 9.63 12.43
N LEU A 99 -7.37 8.37 12.88
CA LEU A 99 -8.26 7.29 12.46
C LEU A 99 -9.70 7.49 12.94
N ASP A 100 -9.92 7.99 14.15
CA ASP A 100 -11.25 8.38 14.63
C ASP A 100 -11.88 9.46 13.73
N GLN A 101 -11.09 10.48 13.36
CA GLN A 101 -11.56 11.50 12.43
C GLN A 101 -11.94 10.89 11.07
N VAL A 102 -11.15 9.98 10.53
CA VAL A 102 -11.45 9.30 9.26
C VAL A 102 -12.66 8.40 9.37
N ALA A 103 -12.80 7.64 10.45
CA ALA A 103 -13.92 6.74 10.71
C ALA A 103 -15.26 7.49 10.67
N SER A 104 -15.33 8.65 11.32
CA SER A 104 -16.54 9.51 11.37
C SER A 104 -17.03 10.02 10.01
N ARG A 105 -16.13 10.05 9.00
CA ARG A 105 -16.43 10.52 7.63
C ARG A 105 -16.18 9.47 6.55
N SER A 106 -16.05 8.20 6.94
CA SER A 106 -15.71 7.08 6.05
C SER A 106 -16.69 6.94 4.87
N GLN A 107 -17.97 7.25 5.10
CA GLN A 107 -19.03 7.22 4.07
C GLN A 107 -18.83 8.21 2.91
N GLN A 108 -17.94 9.21 3.05
CA GLN A 108 -17.62 10.16 1.97
C GLN A 108 -16.74 9.55 0.88
N TYR A 109 -16.21 8.34 1.09
CA TYR A 109 -15.24 7.68 0.23
C TYR A 109 -15.78 6.33 -0.27
N SER A 110 -15.30 5.89 -1.43
CA SER A 110 -15.38 4.47 -1.80
C SER A 110 -14.56 3.61 -0.83
N GLY A 111 -14.78 2.32 -0.81
CA GLY A 111 -14.24 1.38 0.17
C GLY A 111 -12.71 1.37 0.17
N PHE A 112 -12.13 1.39 1.35
CA PHE A 112 -10.68 1.45 1.53
C PHE A 112 -10.24 0.71 2.78
N ASN A 113 -8.99 0.30 2.77
CA ASN A 113 -8.19 0.11 3.97
C ASN A 113 -7.20 1.24 4.07
N LEU A 114 -7.01 1.76 5.29
CA LEU A 114 -6.04 2.79 5.58
C LEU A 114 -5.09 2.27 6.67
N LEU A 115 -3.80 2.38 6.39
CA LEU A 115 -2.72 2.17 7.35
C LEU A 115 -2.08 3.52 7.63
N VAL A 116 -1.90 3.86 8.90
CA VAL A 116 -1.14 5.05 9.33
C VAL A 116 -0.24 4.68 10.49
N ALA A 117 0.97 5.21 10.53
CA ALA A 117 1.91 4.95 11.61
C ALA A 117 2.71 6.21 11.96
N ASP A 118 3.16 6.26 13.19
CA ASP A 118 4.24 7.12 13.68
C ASP A 118 5.36 6.25 14.28
N ASN A 119 6.27 6.84 15.04
CA ASN A 119 7.37 6.10 15.66
C ASN A 119 6.92 5.13 16.78
N ALA A 120 5.71 5.27 17.29
CA ALA A 120 5.23 4.53 18.46
C ALA A 120 4.18 3.47 18.11
N GLN A 121 3.28 3.79 17.17
CA GLN A 121 2.15 2.91 16.85
C GLN A 121 1.81 2.90 15.36
N LEU A 122 1.20 1.80 14.94
CA LEU A 122 0.63 1.62 13.61
C LEU A 122 -0.85 1.30 13.78
N GLY A 123 -1.69 2.11 13.15
CA GLY A 123 -3.14 1.96 13.13
C GLY A 123 -3.67 1.51 11.77
N TYR A 124 -4.79 0.81 11.82
CA TYR A 124 -5.54 0.28 10.69
C TYR A 124 -7.01 0.73 10.77
N LEU A 125 -7.60 1.04 9.63
CA LEU A 125 -9.03 1.29 9.50
C LEU A 125 -9.57 0.67 8.21
N ASN A 126 -10.66 -0.09 8.35
CA ASN A 126 -11.45 -0.61 7.23
C ASN A 126 -12.71 0.23 7.04
N ALA A 127 -12.95 0.76 5.84
CA ALA A 127 -14.12 1.63 5.59
C ALA A 127 -15.47 0.90 5.75
N ARG A 128 -15.52 -0.43 5.60
CA ARG A 128 -16.76 -1.22 5.77
C ARG A 128 -17.04 -1.54 7.24
N GLN A 129 -16.04 -1.50 8.09
CA GLN A 129 -16.13 -1.68 9.53
C GLN A 129 -15.29 -0.57 10.18
N PRO A 130 -15.82 0.68 10.24
CA PRO A 130 -15.04 1.87 10.54
C PRO A 130 -14.74 1.99 12.04
N THR A 131 -14.19 0.95 12.62
CA THR A 131 -13.65 0.90 13.98
C THR A 131 -12.13 0.91 13.86
N PRO A 132 -11.45 2.00 14.26
CA PRO A 132 -10.00 2.04 14.28
C PRO A 132 -9.40 0.92 15.13
N GLN A 133 -8.27 0.37 14.68
CA GLN A 133 -7.51 -0.64 15.38
C GLN A 133 -6.03 -0.25 15.43
N VAL A 134 -5.42 -0.28 16.60
CA VAL A 134 -3.95 -0.24 16.74
C VAL A 134 -3.42 -1.67 16.59
N LEU A 135 -2.44 -1.85 15.71
CA LEU A 135 -1.82 -3.15 15.46
C LEU A 135 -0.67 -3.40 16.45
N GLY A 136 -0.62 -4.62 16.99
CA GLY A 136 0.53 -5.10 17.75
C GLY A 136 1.71 -5.45 16.84
N GLU A 137 2.81 -5.89 17.45
CA GLU A 137 3.95 -6.42 16.70
C GLU A 137 3.52 -7.64 15.86
N GLY A 138 3.93 -7.66 14.59
CA GLY A 138 3.58 -8.76 13.69
C GLY A 138 3.93 -8.53 12.23
N VAL A 139 3.63 -9.54 11.41
CA VAL A 139 3.73 -9.51 9.95
C VAL A 139 2.32 -9.59 9.37
N TYR A 140 1.96 -8.58 8.59
CA TYR A 140 0.61 -8.34 8.12
C TYR A 140 0.57 -8.24 6.61
N GLY A 141 -0.60 -8.52 6.03
CA GLY A 141 -0.90 -8.25 4.64
C GLY A 141 -2.22 -7.52 4.48
N VAL A 142 -2.30 -6.60 3.51
CA VAL A 142 -3.56 -6.02 3.07
C VAL A 142 -3.58 -5.95 1.55
N SER A 143 -4.66 -6.46 0.96
CA SER A 143 -4.94 -6.30 -0.46
C SER A 143 -6.29 -5.60 -0.61
N ASN A 144 -7.19 -6.09 -1.46
CA ASN A 144 -8.44 -5.41 -1.74
C ASN A 144 -9.64 -5.97 -0.98
N ALA A 145 -9.40 -6.50 0.21
CA ALA A 145 -10.39 -6.95 1.19
C ALA A 145 -9.97 -6.45 2.59
N GLY A 146 -10.31 -7.13 3.68
CA GLY A 146 -9.82 -6.76 5.01
C GLY A 146 -8.35 -7.11 5.25
N LEU A 147 -7.78 -6.61 6.34
CA LEU A 147 -6.47 -7.01 6.86
C LEU A 147 -6.38 -8.54 6.95
N ASP A 148 -5.29 -9.11 6.46
CA ASP A 148 -4.98 -10.54 6.44
C ASP A 148 -6.05 -11.45 5.82
N THR A 149 -6.94 -10.91 4.97
CA THR A 149 -7.84 -11.75 4.17
C THR A 149 -6.99 -12.72 3.34
N PRO A 150 -7.24 -14.05 3.40
CA PRO A 150 -6.31 -15.07 2.94
C PRO A 150 -6.36 -15.28 1.42
N TRP A 151 -6.19 -14.22 0.64
CA TRP A 151 -6.08 -14.31 -0.80
C TRP A 151 -4.72 -14.91 -1.19
N PRO A 152 -4.64 -15.74 -2.24
CA PRO A 152 -3.42 -16.43 -2.63
C PRO A 152 -2.18 -15.52 -2.74
N LYS A 153 -2.28 -14.39 -3.45
CA LYS A 153 -1.18 -13.42 -3.55
C LYS A 153 -0.76 -12.83 -2.22
N LEU A 154 -1.70 -12.59 -1.31
CA LEU A 154 -1.40 -12.01 0.00
C LEU A 154 -0.66 -13.02 0.85
N LEU A 155 -1.14 -14.27 0.89
CA LEU A 155 -0.46 -15.36 1.61
C LEU A 155 0.96 -15.57 1.08
N LYS A 156 1.12 -15.62 -0.25
CA LYS A 156 2.41 -15.77 -0.92
C LYS A 156 3.37 -14.63 -0.58
N ALA A 157 2.94 -13.38 -0.77
CA ALA A 157 3.77 -12.22 -0.49
C ALA A 157 4.12 -12.08 1.00
N ARG A 158 3.18 -12.37 1.90
CA ARG A 158 3.42 -12.29 3.36
C ARG A 158 4.44 -13.34 3.81
N ALA A 159 4.31 -14.56 3.30
CA ALA A 159 5.28 -15.63 3.56
C ALA A 159 6.68 -15.27 3.03
N GLY A 160 6.76 -14.71 1.81
CA GLY A 160 8.03 -14.25 1.24
C GLY A 160 8.66 -13.11 2.04
N LEU A 161 7.89 -12.12 2.50
CA LEU A 161 8.39 -11.07 3.38
C LEU A 161 8.98 -11.68 4.65
N GLN A 162 8.27 -12.61 5.29
CA GLN A 162 8.69 -13.26 6.54
C GLN A 162 10.04 -13.99 6.39
N GLN A 163 10.32 -14.57 5.23
CA GLN A 163 11.61 -15.23 4.94
C GLN A 163 12.79 -14.25 4.83
N HIS A 164 12.53 -12.97 4.54
CA HIS A 164 13.55 -11.94 4.37
C HIS A 164 13.72 -10.99 5.57
N LEU A 165 12.97 -11.18 6.67
CA LEU A 165 13.00 -10.23 7.80
C LEU A 165 14.32 -10.13 8.56
N ALA A 166 15.15 -11.18 8.51
CA ALA A 166 16.46 -11.19 9.15
C ALA A 166 17.50 -10.36 8.36
N ASP A 167 17.34 -10.29 7.03
CA ASP A 167 18.20 -9.51 6.14
C ASP A 167 17.35 -8.93 4.98
N PRO A 168 16.59 -7.84 5.25
CA PRO A 168 15.61 -7.31 4.31
C PRO A 168 16.29 -6.45 3.25
N GLN A 169 16.99 -7.09 2.30
CA GLN A 169 17.58 -6.38 1.17
C GLN A 169 16.48 -5.84 0.25
N PRO A 170 16.48 -4.53 -0.10
CA PRO A 170 15.44 -3.94 -0.94
C PRO A 170 15.18 -4.69 -2.24
N GLU A 171 16.24 -5.18 -2.88
CA GLU A 171 16.19 -5.89 -4.14
C GLU A 171 15.45 -7.23 -4.01
N ARG A 172 15.68 -7.98 -2.92
CA ARG A 172 14.96 -9.23 -2.62
C ARG A 172 13.47 -8.98 -2.40
N LEU A 173 13.13 -7.88 -1.73
CA LEU A 173 11.74 -7.48 -1.51
C LEU A 173 11.08 -7.00 -2.81
N LEU A 174 11.81 -6.35 -3.72
CA LEU A 174 11.31 -6.00 -5.06
C LEU A 174 11.16 -7.24 -5.96
N GLU A 175 12.05 -8.23 -5.85
CA GLU A 175 11.92 -9.52 -6.55
C GLU A 175 10.66 -10.27 -6.10
N LEU A 176 10.38 -10.31 -4.80
CA LEU A 176 9.13 -10.84 -4.24
C LEU A 176 7.90 -10.16 -4.85
N LEU A 177 7.94 -8.83 -5.01
CA LEU A 177 6.85 -8.05 -5.62
C LEU A 177 6.73 -8.25 -7.13
N GLY A 178 7.74 -8.83 -7.80
CA GLY A 178 7.75 -9.10 -9.23
C GLY A 178 7.06 -10.41 -9.64
N ASP A 179 6.52 -11.17 -8.69
CA ASP A 179 5.92 -12.48 -8.96
C ASP A 179 4.61 -12.37 -9.75
N ASN A 180 4.65 -12.78 -11.01
CA ASN A 180 3.52 -12.68 -11.94
C ASN A 180 2.68 -13.97 -12.04
N LEU A 181 2.95 -14.99 -11.22
CA LEU A 181 2.27 -16.28 -11.31
C LEU A 181 0.82 -16.16 -10.79
N PRO A 182 -0.20 -16.44 -11.62
CA PRO A 182 -1.58 -16.46 -11.16
C PRO A 182 -1.84 -17.68 -10.26
N ALA A 183 -2.80 -17.55 -9.35
CA ALA A 183 -3.27 -18.65 -8.51
C ALA A 183 -4.09 -19.66 -9.34
N ALA A 184 -4.24 -20.88 -8.82
CA ALA A 184 -5.12 -21.86 -9.44
C ALA A 184 -6.59 -21.41 -9.34
N ASP A 185 -7.42 -21.78 -10.31
CA ASP A 185 -8.84 -21.37 -10.36
C ASP A 185 -9.62 -21.72 -9.09
N SER A 186 -9.33 -22.89 -8.51
CA SER A 186 -9.95 -23.39 -7.29
C SER A 186 -9.61 -22.57 -6.04
N GLU A 187 -8.59 -21.71 -6.11
CA GLU A 187 -8.12 -20.85 -5.02
C GLU A 187 -8.56 -19.40 -5.19
N LEU A 188 -9.19 -19.06 -6.32
CA LEU A 188 -9.63 -17.71 -6.62
C LEU A 188 -10.82 -17.32 -5.73
N PRO A 189 -10.86 -16.07 -5.24
CA PRO A 189 -12.05 -15.59 -4.55
C PRO A 189 -13.19 -15.37 -5.56
N GLU A 190 -14.43 -15.49 -5.09
CA GLU A 190 -15.62 -15.15 -5.88
C GLU A 190 -16.07 -13.72 -5.55
N THR A 191 -15.53 -12.73 -6.25
CA THR A 191 -15.84 -11.31 -5.95
C THR A 191 -16.77 -10.64 -6.95
N GLY A 192 -17.25 -11.38 -7.96
CA GLY A 192 -18.21 -10.89 -8.96
C GLY A 192 -17.59 -10.24 -10.21
N VAL A 193 -16.26 -10.23 -10.36
CA VAL A 193 -15.56 -9.62 -11.52
C VAL A 193 -15.33 -10.58 -12.70
N GLY A 194 -15.77 -11.84 -12.57
CA GLY A 194 -15.60 -12.90 -13.56
C GLY A 194 -14.23 -13.58 -13.52
N LEU A 195 -14.17 -14.85 -13.95
CA LEU A 195 -13.00 -15.73 -13.79
C LEU A 195 -11.71 -15.18 -14.43
N GLY A 196 -11.79 -14.63 -15.65
CA GLY A 196 -10.63 -14.06 -16.33
C GLY A 196 -9.99 -12.91 -15.55
N THR A 197 -10.83 -12.04 -14.99
CA THR A 197 -10.39 -10.93 -14.13
C THR A 197 -9.86 -11.45 -12.80
N GLU A 198 -10.50 -12.44 -12.19
CA GLU A 198 -10.01 -13.05 -10.95
C GLU A 198 -8.60 -13.64 -11.12
N ARG A 199 -8.37 -14.40 -12.20
CA ARG A 199 -7.05 -14.93 -12.55
C ARG A 199 -6.01 -13.81 -12.67
N LEU A 200 -6.31 -12.77 -13.45
CA LEU A 200 -5.40 -11.64 -13.65
C LEU A 200 -5.07 -10.93 -12.32
N LEU A 201 -6.06 -10.74 -11.45
CA LEU A 201 -5.89 -10.03 -10.18
C LEU A 201 -5.28 -10.88 -9.05
N SER A 202 -5.10 -12.18 -9.30
CA SER A 202 -4.55 -13.15 -8.34
C SER A 202 -3.03 -13.19 -8.28
N SER A 203 -2.32 -12.60 -9.25
CA SER A 203 -0.86 -12.45 -9.23
C SER A 203 -0.44 -11.35 -8.26
N VAL A 204 0.78 -11.45 -7.72
CA VAL A 204 1.39 -10.36 -6.93
C VAL A 204 1.72 -9.18 -7.86
N PHE A 205 2.34 -9.48 -9.00
CA PHE A 205 2.62 -8.55 -10.09
C PHE A 205 1.65 -8.76 -11.24
N ILE A 206 0.92 -7.72 -11.62
CA ILE A 206 -0.08 -7.76 -12.68
C ILE A 206 0.48 -7.08 -13.93
N ALA A 207 0.57 -7.82 -15.03
CA ALA A 207 0.97 -7.29 -16.33
C ALA A 207 -0.15 -7.48 -17.36
N SER A 208 -0.72 -6.38 -17.85
CA SER A 208 -1.70 -6.40 -18.96
C SER A 208 -1.58 -5.15 -19.82
N GLN A 209 -2.43 -5.01 -20.84
CA GLN A 209 -2.35 -3.88 -21.78
C GLN A 209 -2.71 -2.53 -21.14
N ASN A 210 -3.82 -2.47 -20.39
CA ASN A 210 -4.42 -1.20 -19.95
C ASN A 210 -4.35 -0.99 -18.43
N TYR A 211 -4.09 -2.05 -17.68
CA TYR A 211 -4.14 -2.08 -16.23
C TYR A 211 -3.08 -3.04 -15.68
N GLY A 212 -2.43 -2.69 -14.58
CA GLY A 212 -1.52 -3.61 -13.92
C GLY A 212 -0.71 -2.92 -12.84
N THR A 213 0.28 -3.62 -12.31
CA THR A 213 1.23 -3.07 -11.36
C THR A 213 1.96 -1.91 -12.03
N ARG A 214 1.87 -0.73 -11.43
CA ARG A 214 2.51 0.51 -11.90
C ARG A 214 3.68 0.93 -11.04
N ALA A 215 3.64 0.57 -9.77
CA ALA A 215 4.70 0.84 -8.82
C ALA A 215 4.88 -0.36 -7.90
N SER A 216 6.12 -0.80 -7.73
CA SER A 216 6.55 -1.70 -6.66
C SER A 216 7.43 -0.90 -5.72
N THR A 217 6.99 -0.72 -4.49
CA THR A 217 7.64 0.14 -3.50
C THR A 217 8.10 -0.69 -2.30
N VAL A 218 9.34 -0.50 -1.90
CA VAL A 218 9.91 -1.04 -0.66
C VAL A 218 10.27 0.13 0.25
N LEU A 219 9.85 0.05 1.52
CA LEU A 219 10.24 0.96 2.58
C LEU A 219 10.89 0.17 3.71
N ILE A 220 12.07 0.61 4.14
CA ILE A 220 12.74 0.12 5.34
C ILE A 220 12.97 1.32 6.25
N VAL A 221 12.47 1.23 7.48
CA VAL A 221 12.68 2.21 8.55
C VAL A 221 13.65 1.62 9.56
N GLU A 222 14.72 2.35 9.84
CA GLU A 222 15.69 2.04 10.88
C GLU A 222 15.27 2.69 12.21
N ALA A 223 15.66 2.10 13.34
CA ALA A 223 15.31 2.60 14.67
C ALA A 223 15.87 4.00 14.99
N ASP A 224 16.91 4.42 14.27
CA ASP A 224 17.47 5.78 14.36
C ASP A 224 16.70 6.83 13.54
N GLY A 225 15.62 6.41 12.88
CA GLY A 225 14.75 7.26 12.07
C GLY A 225 15.16 7.37 10.60
N ARG A 226 16.30 6.80 10.19
CA ARG A 226 16.67 6.73 8.76
C ARG A 226 15.67 5.87 8.01
N ARG A 227 15.26 6.33 6.83
CA ARG A 227 14.30 5.64 5.97
C ARG A 227 14.90 5.44 4.59
N ARG A 228 14.78 4.23 4.06
CA ARG A 228 15.13 3.91 2.68
C ARG A 228 13.87 3.55 1.91
N LEU A 229 13.59 4.28 0.85
CA LEU A 229 12.48 4.02 -0.06
C LEU A 229 13.02 3.70 -1.44
N LEU A 230 12.69 2.53 -1.97
CA LEU A 230 12.93 2.19 -3.38
C LEU A 230 11.59 1.97 -4.08
N GLU A 231 11.45 2.52 -5.29
CA GLU A 231 10.27 2.31 -6.12
C GLU A 231 10.66 2.00 -7.57
N ARG A 232 10.15 0.89 -8.12
CA ARG A 232 10.20 0.58 -9.55
C ARG A 232 8.89 0.93 -10.21
N SER A 233 8.95 1.64 -11.33
CA SER A 233 7.80 2.07 -12.12
C SER A 233 7.61 1.18 -13.34
N PHE A 234 6.36 0.88 -13.67
CA PHE A 234 5.99 -0.02 -14.77
C PHE A 234 4.85 0.54 -15.62
N GLY A 235 4.88 0.19 -16.91
CA GLY A 235 3.88 0.51 -17.92
C GLY A 235 3.16 -0.73 -18.46
N PRO A 236 2.48 -0.60 -19.62
CA PRO A 236 1.79 -1.70 -20.28
C PRO A 236 2.65 -2.96 -20.41
N LEU A 237 2.01 -4.11 -20.23
CA LEU A 237 2.61 -5.45 -20.30
C LEU A 237 3.79 -5.66 -19.33
N GLY A 238 3.88 -4.85 -18.27
CA GLY A 238 4.95 -4.95 -17.27
C GLY A 238 6.26 -4.29 -17.72
N GLY A 239 6.24 -3.43 -18.75
CA GLY A 239 7.43 -2.71 -19.20
C GLY A 239 8.03 -1.83 -18.11
N HIS A 240 9.30 -2.05 -17.76
CA HIS A 240 10.01 -1.25 -16.76
C HIS A 240 10.27 0.17 -17.28
N LEU A 241 9.83 1.18 -16.52
CA LEU A 241 9.92 2.60 -16.90
C LEU A 241 11.04 3.34 -16.16
N GLY A 242 11.39 2.90 -14.95
CA GLY A 242 12.42 3.56 -14.16
C GLY A 242 12.39 3.14 -12.70
N GLU A 243 13.41 3.57 -11.98
CA GLU A 243 13.59 3.28 -10.55
C GLU A 243 13.97 4.56 -9.82
N VAL A 244 13.46 4.72 -8.60
CA VAL A 244 13.81 5.79 -7.68
C VAL A 244 14.28 5.18 -6.37
N CYS A 245 15.40 5.69 -5.83
CA CYS A 245 15.88 5.37 -4.50
C CYS A 245 16.05 6.66 -3.69
N LEU A 246 15.38 6.74 -2.54
CA LEU A 246 15.47 7.86 -1.60
C LEU A 246 15.99 7.37 -0.24
N GLN A 247 16.85 8.17 0.37
CA GLN A 247 17.29 8.01 1.75
C GLN A 247 17.00 9.30 2.51
N VAL A 248 16.13 9.24 3.51
CA VAL A 248 15.50 10.39 4.19
C VAL A 248 15.33 10.19 5.69
#